data_AF-A0A133KKW7-F1
#
_entry.id   AF-A0A133KKW7-F1
#
_cell.length_a   1.000
_cell.length_b   1.000
_cell.length_c   1.000
_cell.angle_alpha   90.00
_cell.angle_beta   90.00
_cell.angle_gamma   90.00
#
_symmetry.space_group_name_H-M   'P 1'
#
loop_
_entity.id
_entity.type
_entity.pdbx_description
1 polymer ?
#
loop_
_entity_poly.entity_id
_entity_poly.type
_entity_poly.pdbx_seq_one_letter_code
_entity_poly.pdbx_strand_id
1 'polypeptide(L)' 'MALPADGNTGYELVPRLVTVSHAAELVDCSPDLIYDLIRHHRVEARVLPGHPRSTRVNVVSLMEAFKLAR' A
#
# COMPACT_ATOMS: atom_id res chain seq x y z
N MET A 1 -14.67 -31.20 -28.59
CA MET A 1 -13.87 -30.92 -27.38
C MET A 1 -14.00 -29.43 -27.12
N ALA A 2 -14.72 -29.04 -26.07
CA ALA A 2 -15.03 -27.62 -25.80
C ALA A 2 -13.76 -26.90 -25.30
N LEU A 3 -13.45 -25.75 -25.91
CA LEU A 3 -12.47 -24.81 -25.39
C LEU A 3 -13.01 -24.28 -24.04
N PRO A 4 -12.25 -24.31 -22.93
CA PRO A 4 -12.71 -23.66 -21.71
C PRO A 4 -12.73 -22.14 -21.96
N ALA A 5 -13.93 -21.58 -21.88
CA ALA A 5 -14.12 -20.14 -21.86
C ALA A 5 -13.40 -19.53 -20.67
N ASP A 6 -12.67 -18.47 -20.97
CA ASP A 6 -12.24 -17.37 -20.11
C ASP A 6 -13.00 -17.27 -18.79
N GLY A 7 -12.28 -17.27 -17.67
CA GLY A 7 -12.90 -17.33 -16.36
C GLY A 7 -11.95 -16.94 -15.25
N ASN A 8 -11.56 -15.66 -15.24
CA ASN A 8 -11.12 -14.97 -14.02
C ASN A 8 -9.97 -15.67 -13.29
N THR A 9 -8.75 -15.58 -13.83
CA THR A 9 -7.57 -15.55 -12.95
C THR A 9 -7.76 -14.31 -12.09
N GLY A 10 -8.38 -14.50 -10.92
CA GLY A 10 -8.69 -13.46 -9.96
C GLY A 10 -7.38 -12.80 -9.57
N TYR A 11 -7.00 -11.77 -10.30
CA TYR A 11 -6.12 -10.73 -9.79
C TYR A 11 -6.96 -10.04 -8.73
N GLU A 12 -6.96 -10.63 -7.53
CA GLU A 12 -7.43 -9.96 -6.34
C GLU A 12 -6.69 -8.63 -6.33
N LEU A 13 -7.44 -7.52 -6.33
CA LEU A 13 -6.89 -6.19 -6.24
C LEU A 13 -6.39 -6.03 -4.81
N VAL A 14 -5.29 -6.72 -4.50
CA VAL A 14 -4.64 -6.61 -3.20
C VAL A 14 -4.30 -5.14 -3.08
N PRO A 15 -4.79 -4.44 -2.02
CA PRO A 15 -4.42 -3.06 -1.80
C PRO A 15 -2.90 -2.96 -1.94
N ARG A 16 -2.43 -2.15 -2.89
CA ARG A 16 -1.02 -2.18 -3.33
C ARG A 16 -0.13 -1.87 -2.14
N LEU A 17 0.37 -2.93 -1.49
CA LEU A 17 1.26 -2.85 -0.35
C LEU A 17 2.66 -2.55 -0.87
N VAL A 18 3.07 -1.29 -0.79
CA VAL A 18 4.38 -0.85 -1.29
C VAL A 18 5.31 -0.50 -0.13
N THR A 19 6.61 -0.46 -0.37
CA THR A 19 7.56 0.00 0.65
C THR A 19 7.29 1.46 1.01
N VAL A 20 7.61 1.86 2.24
CA VAL A 20 7.48 3.26 2.67
C VAL A 20 8.25 4.21 1.74
N SER A 21 9.45 3.81 1.30
CA SER A 21 10.24 4.60 0.33
C SER A 21 9.53 4.80 -1.00
N HIS A 22 8.91 3.75 -1.55
CA HIS A 22 8.19 3.89 -2.81
C HIS A 22 6.88 4.69 -2.63
N ALA A 23 6.20 4.53 -1.50
CA ALA A 23 5.04 5.34 -1.18
C ALA A 23 5.38 6.84 -1.08
N ALA A 24 6.51 7.17 -0.46
CA ALA A 24 7.01 8.55 -0.36
C ALA A 24 7.21 9.19 -1.74
N GLU A 25 7.77 8.44 -2.70
CA GLU A 25 7.90 8.89 -4.09
C GLU A 25 6.54 9.10 -4.77
N LEU A 26 5.54 8.25 -4.49
CA LEU A 26 4.21 8.32 -5.12
C LEU A 26 3.39 9.53 -4.68
N VAL A 27 3.54 9.96 -3.43
CA VAL A 27 2.77 11.10 -2.85
C VAL A 27 3.63 12.35 -2.64
N ASP A 28 4.86 12.35 -3.16
CA ASP A 28 5.83 13.44 -3.02
C ASP A 28 5.96 13.95 -1.57
N CYS A 29 6.21 13.03 -0.63
CA CYS A 29 6.31 13.34 0.79
C CYS A 29 7.49 12.64 1.46
N SER A 30 7.83 13.03 2.69
CA SER A 30 8.91 12.38 3.41
C SER A 30 8.50 10.98 3.91
N PRO A 31 9.40 9.99 3.90
CA PRO A 31 9.12 8.68 4.47
C PRO A 31 8.83 8.76 5.99
N ASP A 32 9.42 9.72 6.70
CA ASP A 32 9.14 9.99 8.11
C ASP A 32 7.67 10.37 8.35
N LEU A 33 7.08 11.19 7.48
CA LEU A 33 5.66 11.54 7.57
C LEU A 33 4.78 10.29 7.41
N ILE A 34 5.14 9.38 6.51
CA ILE A 34 4.41 8.11 6.34
C ILE A 34 4.53 7.25 7.60
N TYR A 35 5.71 7.18 8.22
CA TYR A 35 5.87 6.46 9.49
C TYR A 35 5.02 7.07 10.61
N ASP A 36 4.90 8.39 10.68
CA ASP A 36 4.01 9.05 11.65
C ASP A 36 2.53 8.74 11.36
N LEU A 37 2.11 8.75 10.09
CA LEU A 37 0.75 8.33 9.71
C LEU A 37 0.45 6.88 10.11
N ILE A 38 1.43 5.98 9.96
CA ILE A 38 1.32 4.58 10.39
C ILE A 38 1.20 4.51 11.92
N ARG A 39 2.05 5.22 12.66
CA ARG A 39 2.02 5.27 14.13
C ARG A 39 0.70 5.81 14.68
N HIS A 40 0.11 6.77 14.00
CA HIS A 40 -1.18 7.36 14.37
C HIS A 40 -2.39 6.55 13.85
N HIS A 41 -2.18 5.35 13.30
CA HIS A 41 -3.23 4.49 12.72
C HIS A 41 -4.08 5.22 11.65
N ARG A 42 -3.49 6.19 10.93
CA ARG A 42 -4.15 6.96 9.87
C ARG A 42 -4.09 6.28 8.52
N VAL A 43 -3.15 5.35 8.35
CA VAL A 43 -2.97 4.56 7.13
C VAL A 43 -2.74 3.10 7.50
N GLU A 44 -3.21 2.20 6.66
CA GLU A 44 -2.99 0.77 6.85
C GLU A 44 -1.56 0.41 6.45
N ALA A 45 -0.87 -0.31 7.33
CA ALA A 45 0.44 -0.85 7.04
C ALA A 45 0.62 -2.25 7.62
N ARG A 46 1.47 -3.04 6.98
CA ARG A 46 1.80 -4.39 7.39
C ARG A 46 3.31 -4.57 7.42
N VAL A 47 3.82 -5.10 8.52
CA VAL A 47 5.22 -5.51 8.63
C VAL A 47 5.34 -6.92 8.04
N LEU A 48 6.14 -7.07 6.98
CA LEU A 48 6.44 -8.39 6.44
C LEU A 48 7.59 -9.05 7.23
N PRO A 49 7.46 -10.32 7.65
CA PRO A 49 8.54 -11.02 8.34
C PRO A 49 9.76 -11.19 7.42
N GLY A 50 10.96 -11.12 7.98
CA GLY A 50 12.22 -11.42 7.26
C GLY A 50 13.04 -10.23 6.77
N HIS A 51 12.62 -8.98 7.02
CA HIS A 51 13.47 -7.80 6.75
C HIS A 51 13.24 -6.67 7.75
N PRO A 52 14.30 -6.01 8.26
CA PRO A 52 14.17 -4.90 9.23
C PRO A 52 13.52 -3.64 8.64
N ARG A 53 13.35 -3.56 7.31
CA ARG A 53 12.67 -2.45 6.60
C ARG A 53 11.41 -2.91 5.85
N SER A 54 10.78 -3.99 6.30
CA SER A 54 9.66 -4.65 5.62
C SER A 54 8.29 -4.00 5.82
N THR A 55 8.21 -2.79 6.37
CA THR A 55 6.92 -2.10 6.48
C THR A 55 6.39 -1.79 5.09
N ARG A 56 5.26 -2.41 4.74
CA ARG A 56 4.50 -2.11 3.55
C ARG A 56 3.30 -1.27 3.93
N VAL A 57 3.06 -0.19 3.19
CA VAL A 57 1.91 0.69 3.38
C VAL A 57 0.91 0.45 2.26
N ASN A 58 -0.37 0.48 2.61
CA ASN A 58 -1.47 0.45 1.66
C ASN A 58 -1.57 1.82 0.98
N VAL A 59 -1.30 1.86 -0.33
CA VAL A 59 -1.33 3.11 -1.11
C VAL A 59 -2.70 3.76 -1.14
N VAL A 60 -3.79 2.97 -1.06
CA VAL A 60 -5.16 3.52 -1.11
C VAL A 60 -5.44 4.34 0.14
N SER A 61 -5.25 3.76 1.33
CA SER A 61 -5.45 4.50 2.59
C SER A 61 -4.47 5.67 2.75
N LEU A 62 -3.25 5.55 2.21
CA LEU A 62 -2.31 6.66 2.13
C LEU A 62 -2.85 7.81 1.27
N MET A 63 -3.29 7.52 0.04
CA MET A 63 -3.87 8.54 -0.84
C MET A 63 -5.12 9.20 -0.23
N GLU A 64 -5.95 8.43 0.47
CA GLU A 64 -7.12 8.98 1.19
C GLU A 64 -6.71 9.91 2.34
N ALA A 65 -5.69 9.54 3.12
CA ALA A 65 -5.17 10.38 4.19
C ALA A 65 -4.63 11.72 3.66
N PHE A 66 -3.97 11.71 2.50
CA PHE A 66 -3.48 12.93 1.84
C PHE A 66 -4.58 13.75 1.16
N LYS A 67 -5.63 13.11 0.62
CA LYS A 67 -6.81 13.82 0.08
C LYS A 67 -7.57 14.58 1.15
N LEU A 68 -7.64 14.06 2.39
CA LEU A 68 -8.30 14.71 3.52
C LEU A 68 -7.48 15.86 4.13
N ALA A 69 -6.18 15.93 3.85
CA ALA A 69 -5.27 16.93 4.39
C ALA A 69 -5.17 18.20 3.51
N ARG A 70 -5.88 18.26 2.39
CA ARG A 70 -5.86 19.36 1.41
C ARG A 70 -7.24 19.98 1.25
#